data_AF-A0ABD4ZYB6-F1
#
_entry.id   AF-A0ABD4ZYB6-F1
#
_cell.length_a   1.000
_cell.length_b   1.000
_cell.length_c   1.000
_cell.angle_alpha   90.00
_cell.angle_beta   90.00
_cell.angle_gamma   90.00
#
_symmetry.space_group_name_H-M   'P 1'
#
loop_
_entity.id
_entity.type
_entity.pdbx_description
1 polymer ?
#
loop_
_entity_poly.entity_id
_entity_poly.type
_entity_poly.pdbx_seq_one_letter_code
_entity_poly.pdbx_strand_id
1 'polypeptide(L)'
;NYRKTEEWSEHVMNTEQIKEMALAQGVEQGLEQGRREARIFDIRKIVKILKRMNQSDEQILQELKQDYSDDFSDEELKKFLK
;
A
#
# COMPACT_ATOMS: atom_id res chain seq x y z
N ASN A 1 -5.39 47.28 9.32
CA ASN A 1 -4.72 46.74 8.12
C ASN A 1 -4.28 45.32 8.45
N TYR A 2 -5.22 44.37 8.46
CA TYR A 2 -5.04 43.00 8.98
C TYR A 2 -4.07 42.16 8.13
N ARG A 3 -3.86 42.53 6.87
CA ARG A 3 -2.98 41.83 5.92
C ARG A 3 -1.47 42.07 6.12
N LYS A 4 -1.06 42.78 7.17
CA LYS A 4 0.36 43.10 7.45
C LYS A 4 0.79 42.76 8.88
N THR A 5 -0.03 42.03 9.64
CA THR A 5 0.30 41.62 11.00
C THR A 5 0.99 40.25 10.98
N GLU A 6 1.87 40.00 11.97
CA GLU A 6 2.52 38.69 12.14
C GLU A 6 1.49 37.56 12.25
N GLU A 7 0.38 37.79 12.94
CA GLU A 7 -0.74 36.83 13.06
C GLU A 7 -1.32 36.42 11.70
N TRP A 8 -1.40 37.33 10.73
CA TRP A 8 -1.87 37.00 9.38
C TRP A 8 -0.83 36.16 8.64
N SER A 9 0.46 36.47 8.80
CA SER A 9 1.55 35.69 8.22
C SER A 9 1.59 34.27 8.80
N GLU A 10 1.47 34.12 10.11
CA GLU A 10 1.43 32.82 10.80
C GLU A 10 0.21 31.99 10.39
N HIS A 11 -0.97 32.61 10.30
CA HIS A 11 -2.19 31.91 9.88
C HIS A 11 -2.11 31.40 8.44
N VAL A 12 -1.55 32.19 7.52
CA VAL A 12 -1.33 31.77 6.13
C VAL A 12 -0.29 30.65 6.06
N MET A 13 0.83 30.77 6.77
CA MET A 13 1.86 29.72 6.83
C MET A 13 1.32 28.40 7.38
N ASN A 14 0.52 28.45 8.45
CA ASN A 14 -0.13 27.28 9.02
C ASN A 14 -1.10 26.62 8.01
N THR A 15 -1.86 27.43 7.27
CA THR A 15 -2.80 26.95 6.25
C THR A 15 -2.07 26.27 5.08
N GLU A 16 -0.96 26.82 4.61
CA GLU A 16 -0.17 26.23 3.52
C GLU A 16 0.52 24.92 3.97
N GLN A 17 1.07 24.88 5.18
CA GLN A 17 1.65 23.65 5.75
C GLN A 17 0.62 22.51 5.87
N ILE A 18 -0.61 22.83 6.27
CA ILE A 18 -1.70 21.83 6.34
C ILE A 18 -2.02 21.28 4.95
N LYS A 19 -2.06 22.13 3.91
CA LYS A 19 -2.30 21.69 2.53
C LYS A 19 -1.17 20.80 2.02
N GLU A 20 0.09 21.18 2.26
CA GLU A 20 1.25 20.37 1.86
C GLU A 20 1.26 19.01 2.53
N MET A 21 0.95 18.95 3.84
CA MET A 21 0.84 17.67 4.56
C MET A 21 -0.30 16.81 4.01
N ALA A 22 -1.47 17.38 3.74
CA ALA A 22 -2.60 16.65 3.15
C ALA A 22 -2.28 16.11 1.76
N LEU A 23 -1.58 16.89 0.92
CA LEU A 23 -1.12 16.46 -0.39
C LEU A 23 -0.08 15.33 -0.28
N ALA A 24 0.91 15.47 0.60
CA ALA A 24 1.93 14.45 0.82
C ALA A 24 1.31 13.13 1.30
N GLN A 25 0.39 13.19 2.27
CA GLN A 25 -0.35 12.02 2.76
C GLN A 25 -1.19 11.39 1.65
N GLY A 26 -1.88 12.20 0.83
CA GLY A 26 -2.66 11.69 -0.30
C GLY A 26 -1.80 10.99 -1.36
N VAL A 27 -0.61 11.52 -1.66
CA VAL A 27 0.36 10.88 -2.57
C VAL A 27 0.90 9.59 -1.97
N GLU A 28 1.29 9.60 -0.70
CA GLU A 28 1.80 8.41 0.01
C GLU A 28 0.76 7.28 0.02
N GLN A 29 -0.48 7.59 0.43
CA GLN A 29 -1.59 6.62 0.42
C GLN A 29 -1.87 6.08 -0.99
N GLY A 30 -1.83 6.94 -2.02
CA GLY A 30 -2.03 6.51 -3.41
C GLY A 30 -0.91 5.58 -3.89
N LEU A 31 0.34 5.85 -3.51
CA LEU A 31 1.49 5.00 -3.84
C LEU A 31 1.43 3.67 -3.09
N GLU A 32 1.07 3.67 -1.81
CA GLU A 32 0.87 2.45 -1.03
C GLU A 32 -0.23 1.58 -1.63
N GLN A 33 -1.37 2.16 -1.98
CA GLN A 33 -2.46 1.44 -2.62
C GLN A 33 -2.01 0.83 -3.97
N GLY A 34 -1.34 1.61 -4.82
CA GLY A 34 -0.83 1.12 -6.10
C GLY A 34 0.19 -0.02 -5.95
N ARG A 35 1.10 0.08 -4.96
CA ARG A 35 2.04 -0.99 -4.62
C ARG A 35 1.31 -2.25 -4.15
N ARG A 36 0.31 -2.09 -3.29
CA ARG A 36 -0.49 -3.21 -2.77
C ARG A 36 -1.25 -3.92 -3.89
N GLU A 37 -1.86 -3.18 -4.81
CA GLU A 37 -2.55 -3.74 -5.97
C GLU A 37 -1.59 -4.48 -6.92
N ALA A 38 -0.39 -3.94 -7.16
CA ALA A 38 0.65 -4.60 -7.94
C ALA A 38 1.07 -5.94 -7.31
N ARG A 39 1.30 -5.97 -5.98
CA ARG A 39 1.62 -7.23 -5.28
C ARG A 39 0.49 -8.25 -5.36
N ILE A 40 -0.77 -7.82 -5.21
CA ILE A 40 -1.95 -8.69 -5.38
C ILE A 40 -1.96 -9.34 -6.78
N PHE A 41 -1.64 -8.56 -7.81
CA PHE A 41 -1.57 -9.07 -9.18
C PHE A 41 -0.45 -10.11 -9.34
N ASP A 42 0.74 -9.83 -8.79
CA ASP A 42 1.89 -10.75 -8.83
C ASP A 42 1.60 -12.06 -8.10
N ILE A 43 1.02 -11.99 -6.89
CA ILE A 43 0.60 -13.17 -6.12
C ILE A 43 -0.34 -14.05 -6.95
N ARG A 44 -1.37 -13.47 -7.57
CA ARG A 44 -2.32 -14.22 -8.43
C ARG A 44 -1.61 -14.89 -9.61
N LYS A 45 -0.64 -14.22 -10.22
CA LYS A 45 0.13 -14.75 -11.33
C LYS A 45 0.99 -15.94 -10.89
N ILE A 46 1.69 -15.82 -9.77
CA ILE A 46 2.52 -16.87 -9.19
C ILE A 46 1.67 -18.08 -8.82
N VAL A 47 0.60 -17.90 -8.06
CA VAL A 47 -0.33 -19.00 -7.70
C VAL A 47 -0.80 -19.76 -8.95
N LYS A 48 -1.18 -19.05 -10.01
CA LYS A 48 -1.61 -19.67 -11.28
C LYS A 48 -0.50 -20.46 -11.98
N ILE A 49 0.75 -20.04 -11.87
CA ILE A 49 1.90 -20.75 -12.45
C ILE A 49 2.19 -22.01 -11.62
N LEU A 50 2.25 -21.87 -10.30
CA LEU A 50 2.57 -22.98 -9.39
C LEU A 50 1.49 -24.07 -9.41
N LYS A 51 0.20 -23.68 -9.48
CA LYS A 51 -0.90 -24.63 -9.72
C LYS A 51 -0.77 -25.38 -11.05
N ARG A 52 -0.31 -24.69 -12.12
CA ARG A 52 -0.05 -25.33 -13.42
C ARG A 52 1.14 -26.29 -13.38
N MET A 53 2.04 -26.12 -12.41
CA MET A 53 3.16 -27.03 -12.15
C MET A 53 2.78 -28.16 -11.19
N ASN A 54 1.49 -28.35 -10.88
CA ASN A 54 0.98 -29.33 -9.92
C ASN A 54 1.57 -29.21 -8.49
N GLN A 55 1.98 -28.00 -8.08
CA GLN A 55 2.31 -27.79 -6.67
C GLN A 55 1.06 -27.80 -5.81
N SER A 56 1.19 -28.33 -4.59
CA SER A 56 0.09 -28.36 -3.62
C SER A 56 -0.19 -26.97 -3.05
N ASP A 57 -1.43 -26.72 -2.62
CA ASP A 57 -1.79 -25.45 -1.98
C ASP A 57 -0.91 -25.17 -0.74
N GLU A 58 -0.44 -26.20 -0.03
CA GLU A 58 0.50 -26.03 1.08
C GLU A 58 1.88 -25.53 0.62
N GLN A 59 2.41 -26.08 -0.48
CA GLN A 59 3.68 -25.62 -1.05
C GLN A 59 3.57 -24.18 -1.53
N ILE A 60 2.48 -23.87 -2.24
CA ILE A 60 2.21 -22.51 -2.72
C ILE A 60 2.07 -21.54 -1.54
N LEU A 61 1.39 -21.93 -0.46
CA LEU A 61 1.27 -21.10 0.73
C LEU A 61 2.62 -20.81 1.39
N GLN A 62 3.52 -21.78 1.44
CA GLN A 62 4.86 -21.59 1.99
C GLN A 62 5.68 -20.60 1.16
N GLU A 63 5.66 -20.72 -0.17
CA GLU A 63 6.30 -19.76 -1.09
C GLU A 63 5.73 -18.34 -0.90
N LEU A 64 4.39 -18.22 -0.82
CA LEU A 64 3.75 -16.92 -0.60
C LEU A 64 4.15 -16.30 0.76
N LYS A 65 4.30 -17.10 1.80
CA LYS A 65 4.74 -16.62 3.12
C LYS A 65 6.19 -16.14 3.09
N GLN A 66 7.06 -16.79 2.32
CA GLN A 66 8.45 -16.37 2.20
C GLN A 66 8.57 -14.99 1.52
N ASP A 67 7.80 -14.77 0.46
CA ASP A 67 7.95 -13.56 -0.36
C ASP A 67 7.04 -12.39 0.03
N TYR A 68 5.94 -12.66 0.75
CA TYR A 68 4.87 -11.67 0.97
C TYR A 68 4.38 -11.54 2.41
N SER A 69 5.04 -12.16 3.41
CA SER A 69 4.64 -12.07 4.82
C SER A 69 4.75 -10.67 5.43
N ASP A 70 5.60 -9.81 4.87
CA ASP A 70 5.73 -8.41 5.30
C ASP A 70 4.54 -7.55 4.87
N ASP A 71 3.77 -7.98 3.86
CA ASP A 71 2.70 -7.19 3.24
C ASP A 71 1.30 -7.79 3.40
N PHE A 72 1.22 -9.10 3.64
CA PHE A 72 -0.04 -9.83 3.75
C PHE A 72 0.01 -10.80 4.91
N SER A 73 -1.10 -10.86 5.63
CA SER A 73 -1.30 -11.86 6.67
C SER A 73 -1.44 -13.28 6.08
N ASP A 74 -1.13 -14.29 6.88
CA ASP A 74 -1.38 -15.70 6.55
C ASP A 74 -2.79 -15.98 6.03
N GLU A 75 -3.80 -15.31 6.61
CA GLU A 75 -5.20 -15.45 6.21
C GLU A 75 -5.46 -14.83 4.83
N GLU A 76 -4.85 -13.69 4.53
CA GLU A 76 -4.92 -13.07 3.20
C GLU A 76 -4.22 -13.94 2.16
N LEU A 77 -3.04 -14.46 2.47
CA LEU A 77 -2.30 -15.36 1.58
C LEU A 77 -3.11 -16.62 1.26
N LYS A 78 -3.79 -17.22 2.25
CA LYS A 78 -4.69 -18.36 2.03
C LYS A 78 -5.87 -18.04 1.12
N LYS A 79 -6.38 -16.79 1.09
CA LYS A 79 -7.49 -16.40 0.21
C LYS A 79 -7.09 -16.45 -1.27
N PHE A 80 -5.83 -16.26 -1.61
CA PHE A 80 -5.36 -16.35 -3.00
C PHE A 80 -5.30 -17.78 -3.54
N LEU A 81 -5.38 -18.79 -2.66
CA LEU A 81 -5.34 -20.20 -3.02
C LEU A 81 -6.73 -20.80 -3.26
N LYS A 82 -7.78 -20.12 -2.83
CA LYS A 82 -9.18 -20.49 -3.11
C LYS A 82 -9.55 -20.19 -4.56
#